data_AF-F4GCI6-F1
#
_entry.id   AF-F4GCI6-F1
#
_cell.length_a   1.000
_cell.length_b   1.000
_cell.length_c   1.000
_cell.angle_alpha   90.00
_cell.angle_beta   90.00
_cell.angle_gamma   90.00
#
_symmetry.space_group_name_H-M   'P 1'
#
loop_
_entity.id
_entity.type
_entity.pdbx_description
1 polymer ?
#
loop_
_entity_poly.entity_id
_entity_poly.type
_entity_poly.pdbx_seq_one_letter_code
_entity_poly.pdbx_strand_id
1 'polypeptide(L)'
;MNTTTNGAAAEPAAPAEESGEPGRPKPQETTGLDKFQLVLATRPVLRNAALVFCVCLFPVAMALTWFAWFLWLPKVWDWSFAEFTLRSVPGFFGVFFIAFLPIYALIGAFIATAYVVEVYTDEATKKVRLVLERGSSLQSNAEDELAKQDQSGLVPLLRYSRVQLESYYAIGLTQTQRSFRYSIIAMWIGFAVILGGIIIRVVDLDRFGLRPLDTDISTLIIISGAIIEVISALFLWVYRSSVRQLTYFYNRQLYNHSILMSQRIAETMTSADEIKKTIIEKLLDRSWAYEPDTLPSGQSLLSFRSPKG
;
A
#
# COMPACT_ATOMS: atom_id res chain seq x y z
N MET A 1 -29.37 77.70 0.65
CA MET A 1 -29.11 76.86 1.84
C MET A 1 -29.87 75.56 1.61
N ASN A 2 -29.16 74.45 1.36
CA ASN A 2 -29.54 73.01 1.35
C ASN A 2 -30.88 72.59 0.70
N THR A 3 -31.03 71.52 -0.08
CA THR A 3 -30.19 70.43 -0.62
C THR A 3 -31.11 69.67 -1.57
N THR A 4 -30.67 69.35 -2.80
CA THR A 4 -31.33 68.38 -3.69
C THR A 4 -30.34 67.26 -4.01
N THR A 5 -30.65 66.04 -3.58
CA THR A 5 -29.96 64.82 -4.01
C THR A 5 -31.02 63.81 -4.45
N ASN A 6 -31.05 63.59 -5.76
CA ASN A 6 -31.73 62.49 -6.43
C ASN A 6 -30.95 61.19 -6.21
N GLY A 7 -31.63 60.13 -5.83
CA GLY A 7 -31.10 58.76 -5.81
C GLY A 7 -32.21 57.77 -6.16
N ALA A 8 -32.29 57.41 -7.44
CA ALA A 8 -33.09 56.28 -7.91
C ALA A 8 -32.13 55.11 -8.18
N ALA A 9 -32.22 54.07 -7.35
CA ALA A 9 -31.48 52.83 -7.50
C ALA A 9 -32.19 51.92 -8.51
N ALA A 10 -31.47 51.52 -9.56
CA ALA A 10 -31.87 50.45 -10.45
C ALA A 10 -31.19 49.15 -10.00
N GLU A 11 -32.02 48.14 -9.74
CA GLU A 11 -31.67 46.78 -9.33
C GLU A 11 -31.34 45.92 -10.57
N PRO A 12 -30.26 45.10 -10.57
CA PRO A 12 -29.87 44.32 -11.75
C PRO A 12 -30.65 43.01 -11.86
N ALA A 13 -31.05 42.68 -13.09
CA ALA A 13 -31.76 41.47 -13.48
C ALA A 13 -30.95 40.18 -13.23
N ALA A 14 -31.63 39.16 -12.72
CA ALA A 14 -31.12 37.80 -12.55
C ALA A 14 -30.90 37.08 -13.90
N PRO A 15 -29.86 36.24 -14.04
CA PRO A 15 -29.71 35.41 -15.23
C PRO A 15 -30.56 34.12 -15.13
N ALA A 16 -31.12 33.75 -16.29
CA ALA A 16 -31.99 32.61 -16.50
C ALA A 16 -31.32 31.25 -16.18
N GLU A 17 -32.08 30.38 -15.51
CA GLU A 17 -31.74 28.98 -15.30
C GLU A 17 -31.77 28.21 -16.63
N GLU A 18 -30.62 27.70 -17.06
CA GLU A 18 -30.49 26.75 -18.16
C GLU A 18 -30.72 25.33 -17.59
N SER A 19 -31.85 24.74 -17.95
CA SER A 19 -32.22 23.36 -17.63
C SER A 19 -31.35 22.37 -18.41
N GLY A 20 -30.31 21.81 -17.77
CA GLY A 20 -29.49 20.72 -18.30
C GLY A 20 -29.78 19.38 -17.61
N GLU A 21 -30.07 18.35 -18.40
CA GLU A 21 -30.28 16.96 -17.97
C GLU A 21 -29.16 16.43 -17.04
N PRO A 22 -29.48 15.55 -16.07
CA PRO A 22 -28.47 14.91 -15.23
C PRO A 22 -27.59 13.99 -16.07
N GLY A 23 -26.33 14.42 -16.22
CA GLY A 23 -25.33 13.80 -17.06
C GLY A 23 -25.11 12.31 -16.77
N ARG A 24 -25.28 11.50 -17.83
CA ARG A 24 -24.50 10.26 -17.95
C ARG A 24 -23.01 10.61 -17.82
N PRO A 25 -22.23 9.91 -16.99
CA PRO A 25 -20.78 10.10 -16.97
C PRO A 25 -20.23 9.82 -18.36
N LYS A 26 -19.61 10.83 -18.98
CA LYS A 26 -18.86 10.65 -20.23
C LYS A 26 -17.79 9.57 -19.98
N PRO A 27 -17.57 8.63 -20.92
CA PRO A 27 -16.57 7.58 -20.74
C PRO A 27 -15.20 8.27 -20.59
N GLN A 28 -14.62 8.15 -19.40
CA GLN A 28 -13.28 8.68 -19.12
C GLN A 28 -12.28 8.04 -20.09
N GLU A 29 -11.59 8.90 -20.83
CA GLU A 29 -10.54 8.53 -21.76
C GLU A 29 -9.39 7.93 -20.95
N THR A 30 -9.32 6.59 -20.92
CA THR A 30 -8.30 5.85 -20.15
C THR A 30 -6.90 6.24 -20.64
N THR A 31 -6.09 6.83 -19.75
CA THR A 31 -4.72 7.22 -20.07
C THR A 31 -3.86 5.97 -20.34
N GLY A 32 -2.74 6.12 -21.06
CA GLY A 32 -1.84 4.99 -21.36
C GLY A 32 -1.37 4.23 -20.12
N LEU A 33 -1.28 4.92 -18.98
CA LEU A 33 -0.95 4.34 -17.67
C LEU A 33 -2.09 3.45 -17.13
N ASP A 34 -3.35 3.86 -17.29
CA ASP A 34 -4.52 3.07 -16.88
C ASP A 34 -4.66 1.77 -17.70
N LYS A 35 -4.33 1.84 -19.00
CA LYS A 35 -4.31 0.66 -19.88
C LYS A 35 -3.23 -0.33 -19.46
N PHE A 36 -2.04 0.18 -19.06
CA PHE A 36 -0.97 -0.67 -18.55
C PHE A 36 -1.35 -1.34 -17.23
N GLN A 37 -2.03 -0.61 -16.33
CA GLN A 37 -2.58 -1.17 -15.09
C GLN A 37 -3.61 -2.28 -15.37
N LEU A 38 -4.51 -2.06 -16.33
CA LEU A 38 -5.54 -3.04 -16.72
C LEU A 38 -4.91 -4.33 -17.28
N VAL A 39 -3.86 -4.20 -18.09
CA VAL A 39 -3.14 -5.33 -18.69
C VAL A 39 -2.37 -6.13 -17.63
N LEU A 40 -1.70 -5.45 -16.68
CA LEU A 40 -1.04 -6.13 -15.55
C LEU A 40 -2.03 -6.86 -14.63
N ALA A 41 -3.20 -6.28 -14.39
CA ALA A 41 -4.23 -6.88 -13.55
C ALA A 41 -4.85 -8.14 -14.18
N THR A 42 -4.94 -8.18 -15.51
CA THR A 42 -5.61 -9.27 -16.23
C THR A 42 -4.75 -10.54 -16.35
N ARG A 43 -3.41 -10.44 -16.26
CA ARG A 43 -2.49 -11.56 -16.53
C ARG A 43 -1.46 -11.77 -15.41
N PRO A 44 -1.59 -12.83 -14.58
CA PRO A 44 -0.68 -13.08 -13.46
C PRO A 44 0.77 -13.36 -13.88
N VAL A 45 0.99 -13.90 -15.09
CA VAL A 45 2.34 -14.15 -15.63
C VAL A 45 3.08 -12.85 -15.92
N LEU A 46 2.40 -11.86 -16.54
CA LEU A 46 2.96 -10.53 -16.78
C LEU A 46 3.27 -9.79 -15.47
N ARG A 47 2.47 -10.05 -14.44
CA ARG A 47 2.65 -9.46 -13.10
C ARG A 47 3.94 -9.96 -12.42
N ASN A 48 4.18 -11.27 -12.44
CA ASN A 48 5.43 -11.82 -11.92
C ASN A 48 6.63 -11.39 -12.77
N ALA A 49 6.46 -11.33 -14.10
CA ALA A 49 7.50 -10.82 -14.99
C ALA A 49 7.84 -9.34 -14.71
N ALA A 50 6.85 -8.50 -14.40
CA ALA A 50 7.09 -7.09 -14.04
C ALA A 50 7.86 -6.94 -12.72
N LEU A 51 7.55 -7.76 -11.71
CA LEU A 51 8.31 -7.77 -10.45
C LEU A 51 9.75 -8.25 -10.67
N VAL A 52 9.94 -9.33 -11.42
CA VAL A 52 11.28 -9.83 -11.79
C VAL A 52 12.03 -8.77 -12.58
N PHE A 53 11.37 -8.09 -13.51
CA PHE A 53 11.96 -7.00 -14.29
C PHE A 53 12.41 -5.84 -13.39
N CYS A 54 11.59 -5.41 -12.42
CA CYS A 54 11.98 -4.40 -11.44
C CYS A 54 13.19 -4.83 -10.60
N VAL A 55 13.22 -6.08 -10.14
CA VAL A 55 14.36 -6.64 -9.40
C VAL A 55 15.62 -6.66 -10.27
N CYS A 56 15.51 -7.01 -11.55
CA CYS A 56 16.61 -6.97 -12.51
C CYS A 56 17.03 -5.55 -12.89
N LEU A 57 16.15 -4.56 -12.75
CA LEU A 57 16.43 -3.16 -13.08
C LEU A 57 17.46 -2.55 -12.14
N PHE A 58 17.45 -2.93 -10.86
CA PHE A 58 18.44 -2.47 -9.88
C PHE A 58 19.89 -2.86 -10.22
N PRO A 59 20.25 -4.14 -10.42
CA PRO A 59 21.62 -4.51 -10.79
C PRO A 59 22.02 -3.95 -12.16
N VAL A 60 21.09 -3.80 -13.10
CA VAL A 60 21.36 -3.14 -14.39
C VAL A 60 21.66 -1.65 -14.21
N ALA A 61 20.84 -0.93 -13.44
CA ALA A 61 21.07 0.49 -13.12
C ALA A 61 22.38 0.67 -12.35
N MET A 62 22.70 -0.25 -11.46
CA MET A 62 23.96 -0.26 -10.71
C MET A 62 25.17 -0.52 -11.63
N ALA A 63 25.06 -1.44 -12.58
CA ALA A 63 26.08 -1.69 -13.59
C ALA A 63 26.27 -0.51 -14.55
N LEU A 64 25.19 0.15 -14.97
CA LEU A 64 25.24 1.39 -15.77
C LEU A 64 25.88 2.53 -14.99
N THR A 65 25.57 2.65 -13.70
CA THR A 65 26.19 3.63 -12.80
C THR A 65 27.68 3.41 -12.70
N TRP A 66 28.08 2.15 -12.52
CA TRP A 66 29.47 1.76 -12.49
C TRP A 66 30.17 2.13 -13.81
N PHE A 67 29.57 1.82 -14.97
CA PHE A 67 30.16 2.11 -16.27
C PHE A 67 30.30 3.62 -16.53
N ALA A 68 29.28 4.40 -16.17
CA ALA A 68 29.28 5.84 -16.32
C ALA A 68 30.36 6.51 -15.45
N TRP A 69 30.42 6.17 -14.17
CA TRP A 69 31.33 6.83 -13.23
C TRP A 69 32.77 6.38 -13.33
N PHE A 70 33.03 5.10 -13.59
CA PHE A 70 34.41 4.60 -13.57
C PHE A 70 35.06 4.50 -14.94
N LEU A 71 34.28 4.33 -16.00
CA LEU A 71 34.82 4.11 -17.34
C LEU A 71 34.75 5.37 -18.21
N TRP A 72 33.69 6.15 -18.07
CA TRP A 72 33.45 7.34 -18.88
C TRP A 72 33.86 8.63 -18.18
N LEU A 73 33.55 8.79 -16.90
CA LEU A 73 33.91 10.00 -16.15
C LEU A 73 35.41 10.33 -16.24
N PRO A 74 36.36 9.38 -16.03
CA PRO A 74 37.79 9.71 -16.11
C PRO A 74 38.22 10.07 -17.53
N LYS A 75 37.72 9.37 -18.55
CA LYS A 75 38.05 9.66 -19.95
C LYS A 75 37.55 11.04 -20.38
N VAL A 76 36.34 11.41 -19.96
CA VAL A 76 35.76 12.72 -20.24
C VAL A 76 36.48 13.79 -19.44
N TRP A 77 36.87 13.51 -18.20
CA TRP A 77 37.68 14.41 -17.38
C TRP A 77 39.03 14.72 -18.04
N ASP A 78 39.79 13.69 -18.39
CA ASP A 78 41.11 13.85 -19.03
C ASP A 78 40.99 14.58 -20.36
N TRP A 79 40.00 14.24 -21.19
CA TRP A 79 39.74 14.93 -22.46
C TRP A 79 39.39 16.42 -22.28
N SER A 80 38.68 16.77 -21.20
CA SER A 80 38.17 18.11 -20.94
C SER A 80 39.18 19.05 -20.29
N PHE A 81 40.07 18.50 -19.47
CA PHE A 81 40.97 19.26 -18.59
C PHE A 81 42.47 19.02 -18.85
N ALA A 82 42.85 18.24 -19.88
CA ALA A 82 44.26 18.06 -20.25
C ALA A 82 44.94 19.39 -20.65
N GLU A 83 44.22 20.31 -21.29
CA GLU A 83 44.70 21.66 -21.60
C GLU A 83 43.54 22.64 -21.39
N PHE A 84 43.75 23.71 -20.60
CA PHE A 84 42.71 24.70 -20.28
C PHE A 84 42.38 25.57 -21.51
N THR A 85 41.61 24.99 -22.43
CA THR A 85 41.19 25.57 -23.71
C THR A 85 39.66 25.68 -23.78
N LEU A 86 39.12 26.23 -24.88
CA LEU A 86 37.67 26.34 -25.14
C LEU A 86 36.88 25.01 -25.05
N ARG A 87 37.58 23.86 -24.99
CA ARG A 87 37.03 22.51 -24.78
C ARG A 87 36.58 22.24 -23.34
N SER A 88 37.06 23.01 -22.35
CA SER A 88 36.73 22.79 -20.94
C SER A 88 35.29 23.14 -20.59
N VAL A 89 34.64 24.04 -21.35
CA VAL A 89 33.23 24.41 -21.14
C VAL A 89 32.28 23.24 -21.45
N PRO A 90 32.25 22.63 -22.66
CA PRO A 90 31.42 21.46 -22.93
C PRO A 90 31.84 20.24 -22.09
N GLY A 91 33.13 20.14 -21.75
CA GLY A 91 33.66 19.12 -20.86
C GLY A 91 33.07 19.14 -19.46
N PHE A 92 32.95 20.32 -18.86
CA PHE A 92 32.32 20.51 -17.54
C PHE A 92 30.86 20.01 -17.53
N PHE A 93 30.06 20.37 -18.56
CA PHE A 93 28.69 19.87 -18.69
C PHE A 93 28.64 18.36 -18.92
N GLY A 94 29.59 17.79 -19.67
CA GLY A 94 29.70 16.35 -19.88
C GLY A 94 29.98 15.59 -18.59
N VAL A 95 30.92 16.05 -17.77
CA VAL A 95 31.23 15.47 -16.44
C VAL A 95 30.02 15.57 -15.52
N PHE A 96 29.35 16.72 -15.49
CA PHE A 96 28.12 16.89 -14.69
C PHE A 96 27.03 15.92 -15.16
N PHE A 97 26.77 15.84 -16.47
CA PHE A 97 25.77 14.94 -17.02
C PHE A 97 26.05 13.47 -16.68
N ILE A 98 27.31 13.02 -16.83
CA ILE A 98 27.73 11.64 -16.50
C ILE A 98 27.67 11.37 -14.98
N ALA A 99 27.92 12.38 -14.15
CA ALA A 99 27.81 12.26 -12.70
C ALA A 99 26.35 12.05 -12.25
N PHE A 100 25.40 12.80 -12.82
CA PHE A 100 24.00 12.79 -12.37
C PHE A 100 23.12 11.75 -13.09
N LEU A 101 23.41 11.40 -14.34
CA LEU A 101 22.60 10.45 -15.13
C LEU A 101 22.34 9.10 -14.42
N PRO A 102 23.33 8.48 -13.76
CA PRO A 102 23.08 7.23 -13.04
C PRO A 102 22.23 7.37 -11.79
N ILE A 103 22.31 8.52 -11.11
CA ILE A 103 21.46 8.83 -9.96
C ILE A 103 20.00 8.87 -10.42
N TYR A 104 19.72 9.51 -11.56
CA TYR A 104 18.38 9.52 -12.16
C TYR A 104 17.91 8.12 -12.57
N ALA A 105 18.81 7.26 -13.05
CA ALA A 105 18.46 5.87 -13.38
C ALA A 105 18.06 5.07 -12.12
N LEU A 106 18.80 5.23 -11.01
CA LEU A 106 18.46 4.59 -9.73
C LEU A 106 17.15 5.12 -9.14
N ILE A 107 16.94 6.43 -9.19
CA ILE A 107 15.66 7.05 -8.77
C ILE A 107 14.51 6.52 -9.63
N GLY A 108 14.70 6.42 -10.95
CA GLY A 108 13.71 5.86 -11.87
C GLY A 108 13.39 4.40 -11.57
N ALA A 109 14.40 3.57 -11.27
CA ALA A 109 14.23 2.19 -10.87
C ALA A 109 13.42 2.06 -9.57
N PHE A 110 13.70 2.94 -8.61
CA PHE A 110 12.96 3.01 -7.35
C PHE A 110 11.49 3.39 -7.57
N ILE A 111 11.23 4.45 -8.35
CA ILE A 111 9.88 4.91 -8.68
C ILE A 111 9.11 3.81 -9.42
N ALA A 112 9.72 3.15 -10.41
CA ALA A 112 9.10 2.06 -11.16
C ALA A 112 8.73 0.88 -10.25
N THR A 113 9.62 0.52 -9.33
CA THR A 113 9.37 -0.58 -8.38
C THR A 113 8.26 -0.22 -7.40
N ALA A 114 8.28 1.00 -6.85
CA ALA A 114 7.21 1.50 -5.98
C ALA A 114 5.86 1.47 -6.70
N TYR A 115 5.82 1.91 -7.96
CA TYR A 115 4.60 1.89 -8.79
C TYR A 115 4.08 0.47 -9.04
N VAL A 116 4.94 -0.48 -9.40
CA VAL A 116 4.52 -1.89 -9.61
C VAL A 116 3.99 -2.52 -8.32
N VAL A 117 4.65 -2.26 -7.19
CA VAL A 117 4.18 -2.72 -5.86
C VAL A 117 2.86 -2.08 -5.50
N GLU A 118 2.67 -0.79 -5.79
CA GLU A 118 1.41 -0.08 -5.58
C GLU A 118 0.28 -0.68 -6.40
N VAL A 119 0.49 -0.96 -7.69
CA VAL A 119 -0.50 -1.63 -8.55
C VAL A 119 -0.86 -3.02 -8.01
N TYR A 120 0.14 -3.81 -7.59
CA TYR A 120 -0.09 -5.15 -7.03
C TYR A 120 -0.98 -5.12 -5.78
N THR A 121 -0.70 -4.15 -4.91
CA THR A 121 -1.35 -4.05 -3.61
C THR A 121 -2.71 -3.36 -3.70
N ASP A 122 -2.88 -2.39 -4.62
CA ASP A 122 -4.17 -1.74 -4.87
C ASP A 122 -5.19 -2.70 -5.48
N GLU A 123 -4.77 -3.60 -6.37
CA GLU A 123 -5.68 -4.61 -6.93
C GLU A 123 -6.17 -5.61 -5.87
N ALA A 124 -5.27 -6.05 -4.98
CA ALA A 124 -5.63 -6.89 -3.85
C ALA A 124 -6.61 -6.17 -2.91
N THR A 125 -6.37 -4.89 -2.62
CA THR A 125 -7.28 -4.06 -1.82
C THR A 125 -8.64 -3.85 -2.51
N LYS A 126 -8.66 -3.59 -3.83
CA LYS A 126 -9.88 -3.45 -4.63
C LYS A 126 -10.72 -4.73 -4.61
N LYS A 127 -10.11 -5.91 -4.77
CA LYS A 127 -10.85 -7.18 -4.69
C LYS A 127 -11.50 -7.38 -3.33
N VAL A 128 -10.76 -7.13 -2.24
CA VAL A 128 -11.31 -7.21 -0.88
C VAL A 128 -12.44 -6.21 -0.67
N ARG A 129 -12.27 -4.95 -1.11
CA ARG A 129 -13.32 -3.93 -1.03
C ARG A 129 -14.57 -4.30 -1.83
N LEU A 130 -14.42 -4.79 -3.05
CA LEU A 130 -15.56 -5.22 -3.88
C LEU A 130 -16.33 -6.38 -3.25
N VAL A 131 -15.64 -7.36 -2.66
CA VAL A 131 -16.30 -8.45 -1.92
C VAL A 131 -17.02 -7.91 -0.68
N LEU A 132 -16.40 -6.98 0.05
CA LEU A 132 -17.00 -6.34 1.21
C LEU A 132 -18.24 -5.52 0.84
N GLU A 133 -18.18 -4.74 -0.24
CA GLU A 133 -19.27 -3.89 -0.72
C GLU A 133 -20.44 -4.72 -1.28
N ARG A 134 -20.16 -5.80 -2.01
CA ARG A 134 -21.20 -6.78 -2.40
C ARG A 134 -21.83 -7.47 -1.19
N GLY A 135 -21.02 -7.86 -0.22
CA GLY A 135 -21.53 -8.45 1.03
C GLY A 135 -22.41 -7.46 1.80
N SER A 136 -21.94 -6.22 1.97
CA SER A 136 -22.63 -5.18 2.72
C SER A 136 -23.93 -4.74 2.04
N SER A 137 -23.98 -4.67 0.71
CA SER A 137 -25.22 -4.36 -0.04
C SER A 137 -26.26 -5.48 0.02
N LEU A 138 -25.86 -6.73 -0.13
CA LEU A 138 -26.75 -7.89 0.05
C LEU A 138 -27.31 -7.94 1.48
N GLN A 139 -26.44 -7.68 2.46
CA GLN A 139 -26.82 -7.66 3.87
C GLN A 139 -27.71 -6.47 4.22
N SER A 140 -27.45 -5.28 3.67
CA SER A 140 -28.30 -4.11 3.86
C SER A 140 -29.72 -4.33 3.34
N ASN A 141 -29.86 -4.97 2.17
CA ASN A 141 -31.19 -5.29 1.62
C ASN A 141 -31.96 -6.26 2.54
N ALA A 142 -31.29 -7.29 3.06
CA ALA A 142 -31.89 -8.21 4.03
C ALA A 142 -32.25 -7.52 5.36
N GLU A 143 -31.39 -6.62 5.85
CA GLU A 143 -31.66 -5.80 7.03
C GLU A 143 -32.86 -4.86 6.82
N ASP A 144 -32.99 -4.22 5.65
CA ASP A 144 -34.11 -3.32 5.35
C ASP A 144 -35.45 -4.08 5.22
N GLU A 145 -35.43 -5.35 4.78
CA GLU A 145 -36.60 -6.23 4.84
C GLU A 145 -36.98 -6.61 6.27
N LEU A 146 -36.00 -6.98 7.09
CA LEU A 146 -36.21 -7.33 8.49
C LEU A 146 -36.66 -6.13 9.34
N ALA A 147 -36.13 -4.93 9.05
CA ALA A 147 -36.50 -3.70 9.74
C ALA A 147 -37.99 -3.35 9.61
N LYS A 148 -38.64 -3.76 8.50
CA LYS A 148 -40.08 -3.54 8.29
C LYS A 148 -40.95 -4.38 9.24
N GLN A 149 -40.43 -5.49 9.74
CA GLN A 149 -41.12 -6.39 10.68
C GLN A 149 -40.60 -6.25 12.12
N ASP A 150 -39.59 -5.42 12.35
CA ASP A 150 -38.92 -5.30 13.64
C ASP A 150 -39.65 -4.31 14.57
N GLN A 151 -40.46 -4.86 15.49
CA GLN A 151 -41.08 -4.08 16.57
C GLN A 151 -40.12 -3.79 17.74
N SER A 152 -38.97 -4.45 17.78
CA SER A 152 -38.03 -4.43 18.91
C SER A 152 -36.84 -3.49 18.75
N GLY A 153 -36.66 -2.91 17.55
CA GLY A 153 -35.54 -2.01 17.25
C GLY A 153 -34.17 -2.70 17.29
N LEU A 154 -34.13 -4.03 17.18
CA LEU A 154 -32.90 -4.82 17.12
C LEU A 154 -32.13 -4.59 15.81
N VAL A 155 -32.83 -4.48 14.68
CA VAL A 155 -32.23 -4.35 13.34
C VAL A 155 -31.47 -3.02 13.20
N PRO A 156 -32.00 -1.86 13.62
CA PRO A 156 -31.22 -0.61 13.65
C PRO A 156 -29.97 -0.68 14.53
N LEU A 157 -30.04 -1.33 15.70
CA LEU A 157 -28.90 -1.49 16.60
C LEU A 157 -27.82 -2.41 15.99
N LEU A 158 -28.25 -3.46 15.29
CA LEU A 158 -27.38 -4.36 14.52
C LEU A 158 -26.64 -3.60 13.41
N ARG A 159 -27.39 -2.82 12.64
CA ARG A 159 -26.84 -1.99 11.57
C ARG A 159 -25.82 -0.99 12.07
N TYR A 160 -26.11 -0.27 13.16
CA TYR A 160 -25.15 0.66 13.78
C TYR A 160 -23.84 -0.04 14.18
N SER A 161 -23.94 -1.18 14.87
CA SER A 161 -22.78 -1.95 15.28
C SER A 161 -21.97 -2.48 14.11
N ARG A 162 -22.62 -2.91 13.02
CA ARG A 162 -21.97 -3.39 11.80
C ARG A 162 -21.15 -2.29 11.14
N VAL A 163 -21.76 -1.13 10.92
CA VAL A 163 -21.09 0.03 10.32
C VAL A 163 -19.87 0.44 11.16
N GLN A 164 -19.99 0.41 12.49
CA GLN A 164 -18.86 0.66 13.38
C GLN A 164 -17.74 -0.39 13.17
N LEU A 165 -18.05 -1.69 13.13
CA LEU A 165 -17.09 -2.77 12.83
C LEU A 165 -16.38 -2.56 11.49
N GLU A 166 -17.14 -2.31 10.42
CA GLU A 166 -16.62 -2.10 9.07
C GLU A 166 -15.65 -0.91 9.02
N SER A 167 -15.98 0.18 9.70
CA SER A 167 -15.14 1.38 9.75
C SER A 167 -13.80 1.12 10.44
N TYR A 168 -13.80 0.43 11.59
CA TYR A 168 -12.58 0.07 12.30
C TYR A 168 -11.72 -0.92 11.50
N TYR A 169 -12.37 -1.90 10.87
CA TYR A 169 -11.69 -2.85 10.00
C TYR A 169 -11.02 -2.14 8.82
N ALA A 170 -11.72 -1.21 8.16
CA ALA A 170 -11.19 -0.45 7.03
C ALA A 170 -9.97 0.41 7.42
N ILE A 171 -10.02 1.09 8.57
CA ILE A 171 -8.90 1.90 9.08
C ILE A 171 -7.70 0.99 9.35
N GLY A 172 -7.91 -0.09 10.10
CA GLY A 172 -6.84 -1.04 10.45
C GLY A 172 -6.22 -1.69 9.21
N LEU A 173 -7.03 -2.09 8.24
CA LEU A 173 -6.59 -2.70 6.99
C LEU A 173 -5.71 -1.75 6.17
N THR A 174 -6.12 -0.49 6.00
CA THR A 174 -5.37 0.49 5.20
C THR A 174 -4.02 0.84 5.81
N GLN A 175 -3.96 1.06 7.13
CA GLN A 175 -2.71 1.34 7.84
C GLN A 175 -1.75 0.14 7.77
N THR A 176 -2.27 -1.05 8.02
CA THR A 176 -1.52 -2.31 7.99
C THR A 176 -0.95 -2.58 6.59
N GLN A 177 -1.75 -2.38 5.55
CA GLN A 177 -1.31 -2.54 4.16
C GLN A 177 -0.19 -1.56 3.78
N ARG A 178 -0.23 -0.31 4.24
CA ARG A 178 0.84 0.67 3.99
C ARG A 178 2.17 0.24 4.64
N SER A 179 2.13 -0.20 5.89
CA SER A 179 3.34 -0.71 6.57
C SER A 179 3.94 -1.92 5.86
N PHE A 180 3.11 -2.84 5.37
CA PHE A 180 3.54 -3.99 4.58
C PHE A 180 4.17 -3.60 3.24
N ARG A 181 3.61 -2.60 2.55
CA ARG A 181 4.18 -2.08 1.30
C ARG A 181 5.59 -1.52 1.53
N TYR A 182 5.75 -0.67 2.55
CA TYR A 182 7.04 -0.09 2.87
C TYR A 182 8.06 -1.14 3.33
N SER A 183 7.64 -2.17 4.07
CA SER A 183 8.56 -3.24 4.48
C SER A 183 9.10 -4.05 3.31
N ILE A 184 8.25 -4.38 2.31
CA ILE A 184 8.71 -5.11 1.11
C ILE A 184 9.71 -4.27 0.33
N ILE A 185 9.41 -2.98 0.12
CA ILE A 185 10.28 -2.08 -0.63
C ILE A 185 11.64 -1.93 0.09
N ALA A 186 11.62 -1.73 1.41
CA ALA A 186 12.83 -1.63 2.21
C ALA A 186 13.68 -2.91 2.17
N MET A 187 13.05 -4.09 2.22
CA MET A 187 13.73 -5.39 2.13
C MET A 187 14.45 -5.55 0.79
N TRP A 188 13.82 -5.19 -0.32
CA TRP A 188 14.49 -5.26 -1.63
C TRP A 188 15.65 -4.28 -1.77
N ILE A 189 15.53 -3.08 -1.20
CA ILE A 189 16.62 -2.10 -1.19
C ILE A 189 17.78 -2.59 -0.32
N GLY A 190 17.49 -3.07 0.90
CA GLY A 190 18.49 -3.61 1.82
C GLY A 190 19.29 -4.73 1.16
N PHE A 191 18.59 -5.69 0.57
CA PHE A 191 19.19 -6.78 -0.17
C PHE A 191 20.07 -6.31 -1.34
N ALA A 192 19.60 -5.35 -2.14
CA ALA A 192 20.39 -4.80 -3.26
C ALA A 192 21.68 -4.10 -2.78
N VAL A 193 21.60 -3.35 -1.67
CA VAL A 193 22.76 -2.68 -1.06
C VAL A 193 23.78 -3.70 -0.54
N ILE A 194 23.33 -4.74 0.17
CA ILE A 194 24.20 -5.83 0.64
C ILE A 194 24.88 -6.51 -0.55
N LEU A 195 24.11 -6.87 -1.57
CA LEU A 195 24.63 -7.54 -2.76
C LEU A 195 25.66 -6.67 -3.49
N GLY A 196 25.40 -5.36 -3.62
CA GLY A 196 26.36 -4.41 -4.18
C GLY A 196 27.66 -4.33 -3.38
N GLY A 197 27.57 -4.25 -2.05
CA GLY A 197 28.75 -4.28 -1.17
C GLY A 197 29.59 -5.55 -1.30
N ILE A 198 28.93 -6.72 -1.40
CA ILE A 198 29.60 -8.00 -1.61
C ILE A 198 30.28 -8.06 -2.97
N ILE A 199 29.60 -7.63 -4.05
CA ILE A 199 30.16 -7.61 -5.40
C ILE A 199 31.42 -6.74 -5.45
N ILE A 200 31.39 -5.55 -4.83
CA ILE A 200 32.55 -4.65 -4.76
C ILE A 200 33.72 -5.30 -4.01
N ARG A 201 33.44 -6.14 -3.01
CA ARG A 201 34.49 -6.80 -2.23
C ARG A 201 35.08 -8.03 -2.90
N VAL A 202 34.26 -8.80 -3.61
CA VAL A 202 34.63 -10.13 -4.15
C VAL A 202 35.17 -10.05 -5.56
N VAL A 203 34.69 -9.11 -6.38
CA VAL A 203 35.18 -8.94 -7.74
C VAL A 203 36.50 -8.17 -7.68
N ASP A 204 37.58 -8.75 -8.20
CA ASP A 204 38.85 -8.04 -8.41
C ASP A 204 38.63 -6.89 -9.42
N LEU A 205 38.23 -5.74 -8.88
CA LEU A 205 37.99 -4.52 -9.64
C LEU A 205 39.29 -4.02 -10.33
N ASP A 206 40.46 -4.44 -9.83
CA ASP A 206 41.75 -4.20 -10.47
C ASP A 206 41.83 -4.76 -11.90
N ARG A 207 41.21 -5.92 -12.18
CA ARG A 207 41.17 -6.50 -13.54
C ARG A 207 40.34 -5.67 -14.52
N PHE A 208 39.48 -4.81 -14.00
CA PHE A 208 38.63 -3.91 -14.78
C PHE A 208 39.15 -2.47 -14.77
N GLY A 209 40.36 -2.22 -14.26
CA GLY A 209 41.01 -0.91 -14.29
C GLY A 209 40.51 0.08 -13.22
N LEU A 210 39.94 -0.42 -12.14
CA LEU A 210 39.43 0.41 -11.04
C LEU A 210 40.36 0.36 -9.84
N ARG A 211 40.38 1.43 -9.05
CA ARG A 211 40.90 1.36 -7.70
C ARG A 211 39.94 0.52 -6.84
N PRO A 212 40.44 -0.50 -6.11
CA PRO A 212 39.63 -1.21 -5.14
C PRO A 212 39.15 -0.19 -4.11
N LEU A 213 37.86 -0.24 -3.76
CA LEU A 213 37.38 0.51 -2.61
C LEU A 213 38.09 -0.01 -1.37
N ASP A 214 38.45 0.89 -0.47
CA ASP A 214 39.01 0.48 0.82
C ASP A 214 38.09 -0.52 1.49
N THR A 215 38.71 -1.56 2.07
CA THR A 215 38.01 -2.65 2.73
C THR A 215 37.02 -2.12 3.78
N ASP A 216 37.36 -1.02 4.43
CA ASP A 216 36.53 -0.34 5.43
C ASP A 216 35.23 0.22 4.83
N ILE A 217 35.30 0.82 3.64
CA ILE A 217 34.13 1.39 2.95
C ILE A 217 33.18 0.27 2.51
N SER A 218 33.72 -0.82 1.95
CA SER A 218 32.89 -1.99 1.57
C SER A 218 32.17 -2.59 2.78
N THR A 219 32.83 -2.61 3.93
CA THR A 219 32.29 -3.11 5.19
C THR A 219 31.17 -2.20 5.70
N LEU A 220 31.33 -0.87 5.61
CA LEU A 220 30.28 0.09 5.94
C LEU A 220 29.05 -0.06 5.04
N ILE A 221 29.21 -0.34 3.75
CA ILE A 221 28.08 -0.57 2.82
C ILE A 221 27.29 -1.80 3.24
N ILE A 222 27.98 -2.91 3.54
CA ILE A 222 27.35 -4.16 3.97
C ILE A 222 26.60 -3.96 5.29
N ILE A 223 27.22 -3.28 6.27
CA ILE A 223 26.57 -2.95 7.56
C ILE A 223 25.34 -2.07 7.34
N SER A 224 25.43 -1.06 6.47
CA SER A 224 24.29 -0.19 6.14
C SER A 224 23.13 -0.98 5.55
N GLY A 225 23.42 -1.92 4.63
CA GLY A 225 22.42 -2.83 4.08
C GLY A 225 21.79 -3.73 5.15
N ALA A 226 22.59 -4.26 6.09
CA ALA A 226 22.08 -5.06 7.21
C ALA A 226 21.16 -4.24 8.14
N ILE A 227 21.45 -2.96 8.37
CA ILE A 227 20.57 -2.06 9.14
C ILE A 227 19.23 -1.88 8.42
N ILE A 228 19.23 -1.70 7.10
CA ILE A 228 17.99 -1.59 6.30
C ILE A 228 17.14 -2.87 6.41
N GLU A 229 17.77 -4.05 6.41
CA GLU A 229 17.08 -5.33 6.63
C GLU A 229 16.44 -5.42 8.02
N VAL A 230 17.15 -4.99 9.07
CA VAL A 230 16.60 -4.94 10.43
C VAL A 230 15.39 -4.01 10.49
N ILE A 231 15.46 -2.83 9.86
CA ILE A 231 14.33 -1.90 9.77
C ILE A 231 13.14 -2.54 9.03
N SER A 232 13.40 -3.28 7.96
CA SER A 232 12.39 -4.00 7.19
C SER A 232 11.70 -5.09 8.03
N ALA A 233 12.48 -5.84 8.80
CA ALA A 233 11.97 -6.83 9.75
C ALA A 233 11.12 -6.19 10.85
N LEU A 234 11.52 -5.02 11.36
CA LEU A 234 10.74 -4.25 12.33
C LEU A 234 9.40 -3.80 11.75
N PHE A 235 9.36 -3.35 10.49
CA PHE A 235 8.08 -3.02 9.84
C PHE A 235 7.17 -4.23 9.66
N LEU A 236 7.73 -5.41 9.32
CA LEU A 236 6.97 -6.67 9.28
C LEU A 236 6.44 -7.08 10.66
N TRP A 237 7.23 -6.84 11.70
CA TRP A 237 6.81 -7.08 13.08
C TRP A 237 5.67 -6.14 13.49
N VAL A 238 5.77 -4.84 13.17
CA VAL A 238 4.68 -3.87 13.38
C VAL A 238 3.44 -4.29 12.61
N TYR A 239 3.56 -4.69 11.34
CA TYR A 239 2.45 -5.24 10.54
C TYR A 239 1.76 -6.39 11.27
N ARG A 240 2.52 -7.40 11.72
CA ARG A 240 1.97 -8.56 12.44
C ARG A 240 1.29 -8.14 13.74
N SER A 241 1.88 -7.20 14.48
CA SER A 241 1.31 -6.66 15.72
C SER A 241 -0.01 -5.91 15.45
N SER A 242 -0.05 -5.06 14.43
CA SER A 242 -1.25 -4.31 14.03
C SER A 242 -2.38 -5.24 13.57
N VAL A 243 -2.09 -6.28 12.79
CA VAL A 243 -3.09 -7.29 12.41
C VAL A 243 -3.66 -7.97 13.65
N ARG A 244 -2.79 -8.39 14.59
CA ARG A 244 -3.22 -9.04 15.82
C ARG A 244 -4.09 -8.13 16.68
N GLN A 245 -3.72 -6.86 16.80
CA GLN A 245 -4.51 -5.86 17.52
C GLN A 245 -5.86 -5.66 16.84
N LEU A 246 -5.91 -5.60 15.51
CA LEU A 246 -7.16 -5.47 14.76
C LEU A 246 -8.12 -6.64 15.03
N THR A 247 -7.61 -7.87 14.96
CA THR A 247 -8.42 -9.06 15.30
C THR A 247 -8.90 -9.02 16.74
N TYR A 248 -8.06 -8.59 17.68
CA TYR A 248 -8.44 -8.44 19.08
C TYR A 248 -9.58 -7.43 19.27
N PHE A 249 -9.45 -6.23 18.69
CA PHE A 249 -10.49 -5.20 18.78
C PHE A 249 -11.79 -5.63 18.09
N TYR A 250 -11.69 -6.27 16.93
CA TYR A 250 -12.84 -6.83 16.23
C TYR A 250 -13.61 -7.83 17.09
N ASN A 251 -12.91 -8.80 17.70
CA ASN A 251 -13.51 -9.80 18.58
C ASN A 251 -14.12 -9.16 19.83
N ARG A 252 -13.43 -8.18 20.43
CA ARG A 252 -13.95 -7.46 21.59
C ARG A 252 -15.23 -6.69 21.26
N GLN A 253 -15.30 -6.09 20.08
CA GLN A 253 -16.49 -5.37 19.65
C GLN A 253 -17.65 -6.33 19.34
N LEU A 254 -17.38 -7.49 18.73
CA LEU A 254 -18.39 -8.52 18.50
C LEU A 254 -18.97 -9.09 19.81
N TYR A 255 -18.15 -9.17 20.86
CA TYR A 255 -18.61 -9.52 22.20
C TYR A 255 -19.53 -8.44 22.80
N ASN A 256 -19.13 -7.16 22.75
CA ASN A 256 -19.98 -6.05 23.21
C ASN A 256 -21.32 -6.02 22.45
N HIS A 257 -21.29 -6.32 21.15
CA HIS A 257 -22.48 -6.45 20.32
C HIS A 257 -23.42 -7.55 20.81
N SER A 258 -22.87 -8.72 21.13
CA SER A 258 -23.62 -9.85 21.66
C SER A 258 -24.31 -9.52 22.99
N ILE A 259 -23.66 -8.73 23.85
CA ILE A 259 -24.27 -8.22 25.09
C ILE A 259 -25.44 -7.28 24.80
N LEU A 260 -25.25 -6.30 23.92
CA LEU A 260 -26.31 -5.33 23.58
C LEU A 260 -27.52 -6.01 22.95
N MET A 261 -27.31 -7.00 22.08
CA MET A 261 -28.39 -7.81 21.52
C MET A 261 -29.10 -8.63 22.59
N SER A 262 -28.34 -9.27 23.49
CA SER A 262 -28.91 -10.02 24.60
C SER A 262 -29.76 -9.15 25.51
N GLN A 263 -29.32 -7.93 25.82
CA GLN A 263 -30.10 -6.95 26.59
C GLN A 263 -31.41 -6.60 25.89
N ARG A 264 -31.36 -6.28 24.59
CA ARG A 264 -32.58 -5.96 23.83
C ARG A 264 -33.55 -7.14 23.76
N ILE A 265 -33.05 -8.36 23.53
CA ILE A 265 -33.88 -9.57 23.55
C ILE A 265 -34.55 -9.71 24.92
N ALA A 266 -33.80 -9.49 26.01
CA ALA A 266 -34.33 -9.55 27.37
C ALA A 266 -35.41 -8.49 27.64
N GLU A 267 -35.26 -7.26 27.15
CA GLU A 267 -36.25 -6.18 27.28
C GLU A 267 -37.59 -6.51 26.59
N THR A 268 -37.59 -7.37 25.55
CA THR A 268 -38.82 -7.83 24.88
C THR A 268 -39.47 -9.05 25.52
N MET A 269 -38.97 -9.53 26.65
CA MET A 269 -39.52 -10.71 27.34
C MET A 269 -40.70 -10.32 28.22
N THR A 270 -41.88 -10.91 27.99
CA THR A 270 -43.09 -10.66 28.80
C THR A 270 -43.17 -11.56 30.05
N SER A 271 -42.05 -12.21 30.43
CA SER A 271 -41.83 -13.26 31.46
C SER A 271 -41.93 -14.72 30.96
N ALA A 272 -40.97 -15.55 31.42
CA ALA A 272 -40.85 -17.01 31.21
C ALA A 272 -40.63 -17.54 29.77
N ASP A 273 -40.08 -16.74 28.85
CA ASP A 273 -39.76 -17.20 27.51
C ASP A 273 -38.43 -18.00 27.50
N GLU A 274 -38.50 -19.29 27.86
CA GLU A 274 -37.37 -20.25 27.94
C GLU A 274 -36.52 -20.28 26.65
N ILE A 275 -37.13 -20.02 25.49
CA ILE A 275 -36.43 -19.95 24.19
C ILE A 275 -35.50 -18.75 24.14
N LYS A 276 -36.00 -17.55 24.50
CA LYS A 276 -35.18 -16.32 24.54
C LYS A 276 -34.06 -16.42 25.57
N LYS A 277 -34.34 -17.04 26.73
CA LYS A 277 -33.33 -17.32 27.75
C LYS A 277 -32.23 -18.23 27.22
N THR A 278 -32.59 -19.33 26.53
CA THR A 278 -31.62 -20.24 25.90
C THR A 278 -30.78 -19.54 24.82
N ILE A 279 -31.39 -18.65 24.02
CA ILE A 279 -30.68 -17.84 23.02
C ILE A 279 -29.66 -16.91 23.68
N ILE A 280 -30.05 -16.20 24.74
CA ILE A 280 -29.17 -15.30 25.51
C ILE A 280 -28.03 -16.10 26.14
N GLU A 281 -28.34 -17.22 26.78
CA GLU A 281 -27.33 -18.12 27.34
C GLU A 281 -26.36 -18.56 26.25
N LYS A 282 -26.81 -19.01 25.07
CA LYS A 282 -25.90 -19.39 23.97
C LYS A 282 -25.12 -18.22 23.36
N LEU A 283 -25.68 -17.01 23.34
CA LEU A 283 -24.96 -15.81 22.87
C LEU A 283 -23.82 -15.41 23.82
N LEU A 284 -24.03 -15.57 25.12
CA LEU A 284 -23.10 -15.20 26.19
C LEU A 284 -22.13 -16.32 26.60
N ASP A 285 -22.58 -17.58 26.53
CA ASP A 285 -21.83 -18.82 26.81
C ASP A 285 -20.82 -19.15 25.73
N ARG A 286 -20.97 -18.55 24.54
CA ARG A 286 -19.90 -18.60 23.54
C ARG A 286 -18.69 -17.91 24.17
N SER A 287 -17.74 -18.71 24.63
CA SER A 287 -16.43 -18.25 25.02
C SER A 287 -15.77 -17.65 23.78
N TRP A 288 -16.04 -16.38 23.49
CA TRP A 288 -15.25 -15.55 22.56
C TRP A 288 -13.83 -15.29 23.13
N ALA A 289 -13.40 -16.15 24.06
CA ALA A 289 -12.09 -16.23 24.64
C ALA A 289 -11.13 -16.61 23.52
N TYR A 290 -10.62 -15.59 22.85
CA TYR A 290 -9.21 -15.47 22.55
C TYR A 290 -8.61 -16.78 22.01
N GLU A 291 -9.18 -17.34 20.94
CA GLU A 291 -8.32 -18.04 20.01
C GLU A 291 -7.60 -16.91 19.27
N PRO A 292 -6.32 -16.60 19.56
CA PRO A 292 -5.57 -15.86 18.57
C PRO A 292 -5.68 -16.73 17.32
N ASP A 293 -6.30 -16.19 16.26
CA ASP A 293 -6.16 -16.78 14.94
C ASP A 293 -4.69 -17.15 14.84
N THR A 294 -4.41 -18.44 14.79
CA THR A 294 -3.08 -18.91 14.41
C THR A 294 -3.02 -18.53 12.94
N LEU A 295 -2.66 -17.26 12.68
CA LEU A 295 -2.29 -16.77 11.36
C LEU A 295 -1.50 -17.90 10.74
N PRO A 296 -1.87 -18.40 9.54
CA PRO A 296 -1.32 -19.63 8.98
C PRO A 296 0.19 -19.59 9.23
N SER A 297 0.65 -20.44 10.14
CA SER A 297 2.06 -20.48 10.47
C SER A 297 2.76 -20.71 9.13
N GLY A 298 3.90 -20.05 8.91
CA GLY A 298 4.66 -20.20 7.67
C GLY A 298 5.03 -21.66 7.33
N GLN A 299 4.70 -22.62 8.19
CA GLN A 299 4.71 -24.05 7.92
C GLN A 299 3.78 -24.48 6.77
N SER A 300 2.69 -23.76 6.47
CA SER A 300 1.81 -24.11 5.33
C SER A 300 2.42 -23.79 3.96
N LEU A 301 3.39 -22.90 3.88
CA LEU A 301 4.16 -22.63 2.65
C LEU A 301 5.30 -23.63 2.42
N LEU A 302 5.67 -24.42 3.45
CA LEU A 302 6.76 -25.39 3.39
C LEU A 302 6.29 -26.85 3.39
N SER A 303 4.98 -27.13 3.45
CA SER A 303 4.44 -28.49 3.39
C SER A 303 4.37 -29.07 1.98
N PHE A 304 5.24 -28.62 1.07
CA PHE A 304 5.48 -29.30 -0.20
C PHE A 304 6.37 -30.51 0.08
N ARG A 305 5.76 -31.71 0.01
CA ARG A 305 6.39 -33.03 -0.09
C ARG A 305 6.72 -33.73 1.24
N SER A 306 5.77 -34.53 1.72
CA SER A 306 6.12 -35.82 2.33
C SER A 306 5.98 -36.89 1.23
N PRO A 307 7.03 -37.66 0.90
CA PRO A 307 6.89 -38.75 -0.05
C PRO A 307 6.11 -39.89 0.62
N LYS A 308 5.15 -40.45 -0.11
CA LYS A 308 4.55 -41.74 0.24
C LYS A 308 5.65 -42.80 0.13
N GLY A 309 5.92 -43.48 1.23
CA GLY A 309 6.82 -44.61 1.37
C GLY A 309 6.70 -45.17 2.77
#